data_AF-A0A554LCX6-F1
#
_entry.id   AF-A0A554LCX6-F1
#
_cell.length_a   1.000
_cell.length_b   1.000
_cell.length_c   1.000
_cell.angle_alpha   90.00
_cell.angle_beta   90.00
_cell.angle_gamma   90.00
#
_symmetry.space_group_name_H-M   'P 1'
#
loop_
_entity.id
_entity.type
_entity.pdbx_description
1 polymer ?
#
loop_
_entity_poly.entity_id
_entity_poly.type
_entity_poly.pdbx_seq_one_letter_code
_entity_poly.pdbx_strand_id
1 'polypeptide(L)'
;KNGREYFVFPGGRARIKESFESAVKRVIKSEFNLDIIIETFLFRIENKNETEFYFLVKDFEGSPRMNSEERQIINDHNQYYLEWKNLSTLVKMSNLLPKKAKNKVEALAVEHDSRVKIS
;
A
#
# COMPACT_ATOMS: atom_id res chain seq x y z
N LYS A 1 7.15 14.81 3.76
CA LYS A 1 8.43 15.01 4.48
C LYS A 1 9.35 15.98 3.73
N ASN A 2 9.97 16.96 4.41
CA ASN A 2 10.84 17.99 3.81
C ASN A 2 10.23 18.75 2.63
N GLY A 3 8.93 19.07 2.68
CA GLY A 3 8.22 19.79 1.61
C GLY A 3 7.93 18.97 0.35
N ARG A 4 8.15 17.65 0.37
CA ARG A 4 7.84 16.77 -0.76
C ARG A 4 6.48 16.09 -0.56
N GLU A 5 5.65 16.20 -1.59
CA GLU A 5 4.40 15.45 -1.74
C GLU A 5 4.68 14.15 -2.52
N TYR A 6 4.41 13.02 -1.88
CA TYR A 6 4.54 11.70 -2.48
C TYR A 6 3.54 10.74 -1.87
N PHE A 7 3.22 9.70 -2.63
CA PHE A 7 2.32 8.63 -2.21
C PHE A 7 3.11 7.37 -1.92
N VAL A 8 2.62 6.59 -0.97
CA VAL A 8 3.12 5.26 -0.65
C VAL A 8 1.96 4.29 -0.51
N PHE A 9 2.23 3.01 -0.72
CA PHE A 9 1.28 1.96 -0.38
C PHE A 9 1.24 1.81 1.16
N PRO A 10 0.05 1.62 1.76
CA PRO A 10 -0.08 1.31 3.18
C PRO A 10 0.69 0.04 3.54
N GLY A 11 1.41 0.05 4.67
CA GLY A 11 2.21 -1.10 5.09
C GLY A 11 3.19 -0.76 6.20
N GLY A 12 3.85 -1.79 6.72
CA GLY A 12 4.78 -1.65 7.83
C GLY A 12 5.58 -2.93 8.05
N ARG A 13 6.47 -2.89 9.03
CA ARG A 13 7.37 -4.01 9.32
C ARG A 13 6.63 -5.19 9.97
N ALA A 14 6.92 -6.39 9.49
CA ALA A 14 6.57 -7.62 10.17
C ALA A 14 7.42 -7.79 11.43
N ARG A 15 6.83 -8.40 12.47
CA ARG A 15 7.54 -8.78 13.70
C ARG A 15 8.26 -10.11 13.51
N ILE A 16 9.23 -10.38 14.39
CA ILE A 16 9.92 -11.69 14.42
C ILE A 16 8.87 -12.79 14.63
N LYS A 17 8.90 -13.82 13.77
CA LYS A 17 7.96 -14.96 13.74
C LYS A 17 6.51 -14.61 13.36
N GLU A 18 6.23 -13.39 12.90
CA GLU A 18 4.92 -12.99 12.36
C GLU A 18 4.84 -13.37 10.87
N SER A 19 3.69 -13.89 10.43
CA SER A 19 3.44 -14.07 8.99
C SER A 19 3.26 -12.71 8.30
N PHE A 20 3.66 -12.58 7.04
CA PHE A 20 3.49 -11.32 6.31
C PHE A 20 2.02 -10.90 6.18
N GLU A 21 1.10 -11.85 6.02
CA GLU A 21 -0.34 -11.57 5.99
C GLU A 21 -0.84 -11.04 7.35
N SER A 22 -0.43 -11.67 8.45
CA SER A 22 -0.76 -11.20 9.80
C SER A 22 -0.20 -9.79 10.05
N ALA A 23 1.01 -9.52 9.57
CA ALA A 23 1.64 -8.21 9.68
C ALA A 23 0.83 -7.13 8.95
N VAL A 24 0.42 -7.36 7.69
CA VAL A 24 -0.39 -6.41 6.94
C VAL A 24 -1.72 -6.15 7.64
N LYS A 25 -2.44 -7.20 8.07
CA LYS A 25 -3.70 -7.05 8.82
C LYS A 25 -3.53 -6.23 10.09
N ARG A 26 -2.51 -6.53 10.88
CA ARG A 26 -2.21 -5.79 12.12
C ARG A 26 -1.88 -4.33 11.84
N VAL A 27 -1.01 -4.06 10.87
CA VAL A 27 -0.59 -2.68 10.53
C VAL A 27 -1.79 -1.88 10.03
N ILE A 28 -2.56 -2.41 9.09
CA ILE A 28 -3.72 -1.70 8.55
C ILE A 28 -4.79 -1.44 9.63
N LYS A 29 -5.02 -2.41 10.52
CA LYS A 29 -5.92 -2.20 11.66
C LYS A 29 -5.40 -1.13 12.61
N SER A 30 -4.11 -1.17 12.93
CA SER A 30 -3.47 -0.22 13.85
C SER A 30 -3.42 1.19 13.28
N GLU A 31 -3.12 1.35 12.00
CA GLU A 31 -2.90 2.66 11.36
C GLU A 31 -4.19 3.28 10.85
N PHE A 32 -5.14 2.48 10.35
CA PHE A 32 -6.33 2.98 9.64
C PHE A 32 -7.67 2.54 10.25
N ASN A 33 -7.65 1.77 11.34
CA ASN A 33 -8.84 1.15 11.95
C ASN A 33 -9.61 0.20 11.03
N LEU A 34 -8.97 -0.31 9.97
CA LEU A 34 -9.61 -1.17 8.99
C LEU A 34 -9.27 -2.64 9.24
N ASP A 35 -10.28 -3.49 9.27
CA ASP A 35 -10.11 -4.93 9.16
C ASP A 35 -10.12 -5.30 7.69
N ILE A 36 -9.13 -6.05 7.21
CA ILE A 36 -8.99 -6.36 5.77
C ILE A 36 -9.07 -7.85 5.49
N ILE A 37 -9.62 -8.17 4.32
CA ILE A 37 -9.62 -9.51 3.75
C ILE A 37 -8.60 -9.55 2.61
N ILE A 38 -7.47 -10.18 2.88
CA ILE A 38 -6.43 -10.44 1.87
C ILE A 38 -6.97 -11.52 0.92
N GLU A 39 -6.88 -11.25 -0.38
CA GLU A 39 -7.20 -12.20 -1.43
C GLU A 39 -6.01 -13.06 -1.79
N THR A 40 -4.88 -12.42 -2.13
CA THR A 40 -3.68 -13.12 -2.54
C THR A 40 -2.44 -12.27 -2.33
N PHE A 41 -1.29 -12.93 -2.21
CA PHE A 41 0.00 -12.32 -2.48
C PHE A 41 0.08 -11.90 -3.96
N LEU A 42 0.61 -10.70 -4.23
CA LEU A 42 0.80 -10.18 -5.59
C LEU A 42 2.26 -10.31 -6.03
N PHE A 43 3.17 -9.69 -5.28
CA PHE A 43 4.58 -9.68 -5.64
C PHE A 43 5.46 -9.28 -4.46
N ARG A 44 6.75 -9.57 -4.62
CA ARG A 44 7.83 -9.17 -3.73
C ARG A 44 8.76 -8.22 -4.49
N ILE A 45 9.31 -7.23 -3.78
CA ILE A 45 10.41 -6.41 -4.29
C ILE A 45 11.58 -6.44 -3.32
N GLU A 46 12.80 -6.41 -3.89
CA GLU A 46 14.00 -6.06 -3.13
C GLU A 46 14.21 -4.57 -3.17
N ASN A 47 14.12 -3.94 -2.01
CA ASN A 47 14.57 -2.58 -1.79
C ASN A 47 15.93 -2.61 -1.08
N LYS A 48 16.70 -1.52 -1.12
CA LYS A 48 18.14 -1.53 -0.78
C LYS A 48 18.50 -2.27 0.52
N ASN A 49 17.66 -2.15 1.54
CA ASN A 49 17.90 -2.75 2.86
C ASN A 49 16.75 -3.64 3.34
N GLU A 50 15.68 -3.76 2.56
CA GLU A 50 14.43 -4.39 3.00
C GLU A 50 13.78 -5.15 1.85
N THR A 51 13.27 -6.34 2.16
CA THR A 51 12.39 -7.09 1.27
C THR A 51 10.96 -6.71 1.60
N GLU A 52 10.21 -6.25 0.60
CA GLU A 52 8.82 -5.85 0.77
C GLU A 52 7.88 -6.85 0.07
N PHE A 53 6.77 -7.19 0.74
CA PHE A 53 5.76 -8.13 0.26
C PHE A 53 4.44 -7.39 0.08
N TYR A 54 3.85 -7.49 -1.12
CA TYR A 54 2.64 -6.78 -1.49
C TYR A 54 1.49 -7.77 -1.68
N PHE A 55 0.33 -7.41 -1.14
CA PHE A 55 -0.86 -8.25 -1.09
C PHE A 55 -2.05 -7.51 -1.72
N LEU A 56 -2.90 -8.25 -2.41
CA LEU A 56 -4.19 -7.77 -2.87
C LEU A 56 -5.20 -7.92 -1.74
N VAL A 57 -5.87 -6.82 -1.41
CA VAL A 57 -6.99 -6.79 -0.47
C VAL A 57 -8.27 -6.72 -1.31
N LYS A 58 -9.16 -7.70 -1.13
CA LYS A 58 -10.44 -7.74 -1.86
C LYS A 58 -11.57 -7.03 -1.14
N ASP A 59 -11.48 -6.92 0.19
CA ASP A 59 -12.53 -6.32 1.00
C ASP A 59 -11.97 -5.76 2.31
N PHE A 60 -12.70 -4.83 2.92
CA PHE A 60 -12.38 -4.27 4.22
C PHE A 60 -13.63 -3.85 4.98
N GLU A 61 -13.55 -3.90 6.31
CA GLU A 61 -14.57 -3.44 7.23
C GLU A 61 -14.05 -2.28 8.10
N GLY A 62 -14.97 -1.39 8.49
CA GLY A 62 -14.69 -0.23 9.33
C GLY A 62 -14.68 1.09 8.57
N SER A 63 -14.63 2.20 9.32
CA SER A 63 -14.45 3.54 8.75
C SER A 63 -12.97 3.90 8.74
N PRO A 64 -12.38 4.27 7.59
CA PRO A 64 -10.99 4.65 7.53
C PRO A 64 -10.71 5.84 8.45
N ARG A 65 -9.89 5.63 9.47
CA ARG A 65 -9.45 6.66 10.40
C ARG A 65 -7.97 6.48 10.67
N MET A 66 -7.16 7.48 10.33
CA MET A 66 -5.73 7.44 10.68
C MET A 66 -5.56 7.50 12.19
N ASN A 67 -5.18 6.37 12.77
CA ASN A 67 -4.98 6.15 14.20
C ASN A 67 -3.51 6.32 14.62
N SER A 68 -2.59 6.51 13.67
CA SER A 68 -1.16 6.48 13.92
C SER A 68 -0.73 7.47 15.02
N GLU A 69 0.04 6.96 15.98
CA GLU A 69 0.88 7.76 16.90
C GLU A 69 1.82 8.72 16.14
N GLU A 70 2.02 8.52 14.83
CA GLU A 70 2.64 9.48 13.91
C GLU A 70 1.88 10.81 13.76
N ARG A 71 0.68 10.95 14.35
CA ARG A 71 0.04 12.26 14.60
C ARG A 71 0.93 13.19 15.42
N GLN A 72 1.89 12.68 16.20
CA GLN A 72 2.87 13.49 16.91
C GLN A 72 3.95 14.11 15.99
N ILE A 73 3.97 13.76 14.69
CA ILE A 73 4.85 14.33 13.66
C ILE A 73 4.04 15.03 12.56
N ILE A 74 2.74 15.26 12.77
CA ILE A 74 1.98 16.19 11.93
C ILE A 74 2.37 17.59 12.36
N ASN A 75 3.22 18.22 11.56
CA ASN A 75 3.46 19.65 11.58
C ASN A 75 3.11 20.22 10.20
N ASP A 76 3.23 21.54 10.03
CA ASP A 76 2.93 22.22 8.76
C ASP A 76 3.67 21.63 7.53
N HIS A 77 4.70 20.80 7.74
CA HIS A 77 5.56 20.23 6.70
C HIS A 77 5.39 18.71 6.51
N ASN A 78 4.52 18.04 7.26
CA ASN A 78 4.36 16.59 7.19
C ASN A 78 2.93 16.14 7.52
N GLN A 79 2.05 16.24 6.53
CA GLN A 79 0.67 15.76 6.61
C GLN A 79 0.55 14.43 5.86
N TYR A 80 -0.24 13.51 6.41
CA TYR A 80 -0.54 12.22 5.78
C TYR A 80 -2.05 12.10 5.60
N TYR A 81 -2.46 11.73 4.39
CA TYR A 81 -3.86 11.56 4.00
C TYR A 81 -4.03 10.19 3.36
N LEU A 82 -5.09 9.48 3.76
CA LEU A 82 -5.51 8.27 3.06
C LEU A 82 -6.33 8.66 1.85
N GLU A 83 -5.91 8.22 0.66
CA GLU A 83 -6.59 8.52 -0.59
C GLU A 83 -6.88 7.26 -1.39
N TRP A 84 -8.14 7.14 -1.84
CA TRP A 84 -8.52 6.15 -2.83
C TRP A 84 -8.20 6.69 -4.23
N LYS A 85 -7.36 5.97 -4.98
CA LYS A 85 -6.99 6.30 -6.35
C LYS A 85 -7.43 5.20 -7.30
N ASN A 86 -7.96 5.59 -8.46
CA ASN A 86 -8.20 4.65 -9.54
C ASN A 86 -6.87 4.04 -10.02
N LEU A 87 -6.85 2.73 -10.28
CA LEU A 87 -5.65 2.01 -10.68
C LEU A 87 -4.97 2.63 -11.92
N SER A 88 -5.76 3.01 -12.94
CA SER A 88 -5.25 3.62 -14.18
C SER A 88 -4.58 4.98 -13.96
N THR A 89 -5.02 5.72 -12.95
CA THR A 89 -4.39 6.98 -12.51
C THR A 89 -3.16 6.69 -11.67
N LEU A 90 -3.27 5.75 -10.73
CA LEU A 90 -2.22 5.39 -9.78
C LEU A 90 -0.91 4.98 -10.49
N VAL A 91 -0.99 4.15 -11.52
CA VAL A 91 0.20 3.69 -12.26
C VAL A 91 0.89 4.83 -13.04
N LYS A 92 0.15 5.88 -13.40
CA LYS A 92 0.68 7.07 -14.10
C LYS A 92 1.31 8.10 -13.16
N MET A 93 1.08 8.01 -11.86
CA MET A 93 1.64 8.96 -10.88
C MET A 93 3.17 8.90 -10.88
N SER A 94 3.80 10.07 -10.96
CA SER A 94 5.26 10.22 -10.95
C SER A 94 5.84 10.23 -9.53
N ASN A 95 5.01 10.59 -8.54
CA ASN A 95 5.36 10.70 -7.12
C ASN A 95 4.87 9.51 -6.27
N LEU A 96 4.53 8.37 -6.88
CA LEU A 96 4.23 7.13 -6.16
C LEU A 96 5.50 6.32 -5.92
N LEU A 97 5.74 5.99 -4.65
CA LEU A 97 6.90 5.24 -4.19
C LEU A 97 6.49 3.94 -3.48
N PRO A 98 7.35 2.91 -3.52
CA PRO A 98 8.56 2.82 -4.33
C PRO A 98 8.26 2.59 -5.82
N LYS A 99 9.09 3.15 -6.71
CA LYS A 99 8.90 2.99 -8.18
C LYS A 99 8.85 1.53 -8.62
N LYS A 100 9.60 0.64 -7.95
CA LYS A 100 9.59 -0.80 -8.25
C LYS A 100 8.21 -1.43 -8.03
N ALA A 101 7.53 -1.07 -6.94
CA ALA A 101 6.17 -1.55 -6.67
C ALA A 101 5.17 -0.98 -7.69
N LYS A 102 5.28 0.33 -8.01
CA LYS A 102 4.45 0.94 -9.06
C LYS A 102 4.55 0.18 -10.38
N ASN A 103 5.76 -0.10 -10.84
CA ASN A 103 5.99 -0.81 -12.10
C ASN A 103 5.44 -2.25 -12.08
N LYS A 104 5.47 -2.92 -10.92
CA LYS A 104 4.85 -4.24 -10.76
C LYS A 104 3.33 -4.17 -10.87
N VAL A 105 2.71 -3.17 -10.23
CA VAL A 105 1.27 -2.93 -10.32
C VAL A 105 0.85 -2.59 -11.75
N GLU A 106 1.63 -1.77 -12.46
CA GLU A 106 1.40 -1.42 -13.86
C GLU A 106 1.42 -2.65 -14.77
N ALA A 107 2.43 -3.52 -14.62
CA ALA A 107 2.52 -4.76 -15.39
C ALA A 107 1.30 -5.68 -15.15
N LEU A 108 0.87 -5.82 -13.90
CA LEU A 108 -0.31 -6.63 -13.54
C LEU A 108 -1.60 -6.04 -14.12
N ALA A 109 -1.75 -4.72 -14.14
CA ALA A 109 -2.93 -4.06 -14.71
C ALA A 109 -3.03 -4.32 -16.23
N VAL A 110 -1.91 -4.23 -16.95
CA VAL A 110 -1.87 -4.52 -18.40
C VAL A 110 -2.19 -5.99 -18.69
N GLU A 111 -1.66 -6.92 -17.88
CA GLU A 111 -1.93 -8.35 -18.01
C GLU A 111 -3.41 -8.68 -17.78
N HIS A 112 -4.02 -8.08 -16.76
CA HIS A 112 -5.45 -8.24 -16.48
C HIS A 112 -6.32 -7.73 -17.63
N ASP A 113 -6.08 -6.51 -18.12
CA ASP A 113 -6.82 -5.94 -19.26
C ASP A 113 -6.70 -6.79 -20.52
N SER A 114 -5.53 -7.41 -20.74
CA SER A 114 -5.30 -8.29 -21.88
C SER A 114 -6.11 -9.59 -21.77
N ARG A 115 -6.24 -10.16 -20.56
CA ARG A 115 -7.03 -11.37 -20.32
C ARG A 115 -8.54 -11.13 -20.47
N VAL A 116 -9.04 -10.00 -19.95
CA VAL A 116 -10.46 -9.64 -20.05
C VAL A 116 -10.89 -9.39 -21.50
N LYS A 117 -10.00 -8.89 -22.36
CA LYS A 117 -10.31 -8.67 -23.79
C LYS A 117 -10.39 -9.95 -24.63
N ILE A 118 -9.97 -11.10 -24.09
CA ILE A 118 -9.93 -12.37 -24.80
C ILE A 118 -11.04 -13.33 -24.33
N SER A 119 -11.78 -12.98 -23.26
CA SER A 119 -12.93 -13.71 -22.72
C SER A 119 -14.25 -13.13 -23.20
#